data_AF-A0A938ZP37-F1
#
_entry.id   AF-A0A938ZP37-F1
#
_cell.length_a   1.000
_cell.length_b   1.000
_cell.length_c   1.000
_cell.angle_alpha   90.00
_cell.angle_beta   90.00
_cell.angle_gamma   90.00
#
_symmetry.space_group_name_H-M   'P 1'
#
loop_
_entity.id
_entity.type
_entity.pdbx_description
1 polymer ?
#
loop_
_entity_poly.entity_id
_entity_poly.type
_entity_poly.pdbx_seq_one_letter_code
_entity_poly.pdbx_strand_id
1 'polypeptide(L)' 'MWRVNITCSGDAWKLYGVDFKAIAEKYQGELIGSKKMPDGTRIMSYKIEDVSDAESFQEDCASFAGFTTDFESL' A
#
# COMPACT_ATOMS: atom_id res chain seq x y z
N MET A 1 4.64 2.60 15.92
CA MET A 1 4.15 3.19 14.66
C MET A 1 5.06 2.76 13.53
N TRP A 2 4.46 2.32 12.44
CA TRP A 2 5.13 1.80 11.25
C TRP A 2 4.63 2.51 10.02
N ARG A 3 5.52 2.72 9.06
CA ARG A 3 5.18 3.20 7.73
C ARG A 3 5.21 2.03 6.76
N VAL A 4 4.08 1.72 6.13
CA VAL A 4 4.03 0.78 5.02
C VAL A 4 4.03 1.57 3.71
N ASN A 5 5.05 1.35 2.88
CA ASN A 5 5.15 1.91 1.54
C ASN A 5 4.63 0.90 0.53
N ILE A 6 3.79 1.36 -0.40
CA ILE A 6 3.22 0.57 -1.48
C ILE A 6 3.48 1.30 -2.80
N THR A 7 4.09 0.60 -3.74
CA THR A 7 4.29 1.08 -5.11
C THR A 7 3.61 0.15 -6.09
N CYS A 8 2.90 0.69 -7.08
CA CYS A 8 2.32 -0.11 -8.16
C CYS A 8 2.38 0.62 -9.50
N SER A 9 2.40 -0.14 -10.60
CA SER A 9 2.28 0.44 -11.94
C SER A 9 0.86 0.97 -12.20
N GLY A 10 0.73 1.82 -13.22
CA GLY A 10 -0.59 2.33 -13.64
C GLY A 10 -1.53 1.22 -14.11
N ASP A 11 -1.01 0.15 -14.71
CA ASP A 11 -1.80 -0.97 -15.20
C ASP A 11 -2.21 -1.91 -14.06
N ALA A 12 -1.31 -2.21 -13.13
CA ALA A 12 -1.65 -2.95 -11.91
C ALA A 12 -2.74 -2.21 -11.11
N TRP A 13 -2.66 -0.89 -11.03
CA TRP A 13 -3.70 -0.08 -10.38
C TRP A 13 -5.07 -0.17 -11.06
N LYS A 14 -5.13 -0.25 -12.39
CA LYS A 14 -6.42 -0.41 -13.10
C LYS A 14 -7.07 -1.75 -12.80
N LEU A 15 -6.27 -2.80 -12.60
CA LEU A 15 -6.73 -4.15 -12.31
C LEU A 15 -7.13 -4.30 -10.84
N TYR A 16 -6.27 -3.89 -9.91
CA TYR A 16 -6.39 -4.22 -8.48
C TYR A 16 -6.73 -3.02 -7.61
N GLY A 17 -6.84 -1.81 -8.15
CA GLY A 17 -7.00 -0.59 -7.35
C GLY A 17 -8.30 -0.53 -6.54
N VAL A 18 -9.34 -1.26 -6.93
CA VAL A 18 -10.57 -1.41 -6.12
C VAL A 18 -10.33 -2.36 -4.96
N ASP A 19 -9.77 -3.54 -5.23
CA ASP A 19 -9.47 -4.55 -4.21
C ASP A 19 -8.45 -4.04 -3.19
N PHE A 20 -7.41 -3.36 -3.66
CA PHE A 20 -6.42 -2.69 -2.80
C PHE A 20 -7.06 -1.73 -1.81
N LYS A 21 -8.01 -0.90 -2.25
CA LYS A 21 -8.71 0.03 -1.34
C LYS A 21 -9.53 -0.71 -0.29
N ALA A 22 -10.21 -1.79 -0.70
CA ALA A 22 -10.97 -2.62 0.23
C ALA A 22 -10.05 -3.32 1.26
N ILE A 23 -8.83 -3.71 0.88
CA ILE A 23 -7.82 -4.22 1.82
C ILE A 23 -7.35 -3.10 2.76
N ALA A 24 -6.99 -1.94 2.24
CA ALA A 24 -6.50 -0.82 3.04
C ALA A 24 -7.52 -0.37 4.12
N GLU A 25 -8.81 -0.45 3.82
CA GLU A 25 -9.88 -0.15 4.80
C GLU A 25 -9.92 -1.14 5.98
N LYS A 26 -9.42 -2.38 5.84
CA LYS A 26 -9.42 -3.38 6.93
C LYS A 26 -8.41 -3.06 8.02
N TYR A 27 -7.27 -2.48 7.65
CA TYR A 27 -6.11 -2.31 8.55
C TYR A 27 -6.11 -0.98 9.32
N GLN A 28 -7.18 -0.16 9.17
CA GLN A 28 -7.34 1.14 9.84
C GLN A 28 -6.11 2.07 9.71
N GLY A 29 -5.30 1.89 8.67
CA GLY A 29 -4.10 2.67 8.45
C GLY A 29 -4.42 4.09 8.00
N GLU A 30 -3.69 5.07 8.52
CA GLU A 30 -3.76 6.46 8.09
C GLU A 30 -2.97 6.63 6.79
N LEU A 31 -3.61 7.06 5.70
CA LEU A 31 -2.91 7.41 4.46
C LEU A 31 -2.12 8.72 4.66
N ILE A 32 -0.81 8.61 4.83
CA ILE A 32 0.09 9.74 5.07
C ILE A 32 0.81 10.24 3.81
N GLY A 33 0.73 9.49 2.71
CA GLY A 33 1.31 9.89 1.44
C GLY A 33 0.65 9.21 0.25
N SER A 34 0.39 9.96 -0.82
CA SER A 34 -0.06 9.42 -2.09
C SER A 34 0.43 10.27 -3.25
N LYS A 35 1.13 9.65 -4.19
CA LYS A 35 1.67 10.31 -5.38
C LYS A 35 1.43 9.45 -6.61
N LYS A 36 0.90 10.07 -7.65
CA LYS A 36 0.84 9.51 -9.00
C LYS A 36 1.95 10.17 -9.83
N MET A 37 2.84 9.35 -10.39
CA MET A 37 3.93 9.76 -11.26
C MET A 37 3.44 9.93 -12.70
N PRO A 38 4.15 10.71 -13.56
CA PRO A 38 3.74 10.95 -14.95
C PRO A 38 3.66 9.68 -15.81
N ASP A 39 4.48 8.66 -15.50
CA ASP A 39 4.48 7.34 -16.13
C ASP A 39 3.31 6.45 -15.67
N GLY A 40 2.47 6.94 -14.76
CA GLY A 40 1.33 6.21 -14.20
C GLY A 40 1.65 5.40 -12.96
N THR A 41 2.92 5.30 -12.56
CA THR A 41 3.33 4.67 -11.29
C THR A 41 2.68 5.38 -10.11
N ARG A 42 2.24 4.63 -9.12
CA ARG A 42 1.64 5.16 -7.88
C ARG A 42 2.49 4.74 -6.70
N ILE A 43 2.72 5.68 -5.80
CA ILE A 43 3.45 5.49 -4.55
C ILE A 43 2.51 5.94 -3.44
N MET A 44 2.25 5.07 -2.48
CA MET A 44 1.37 5.32 -1.33
C MET A 44 2.11 4.95 -0.05
N SER A 45 1.84 5.69 1.02
CA SER A 45 2.40 5.41 2.34
C SER A 45 1.27 5.43 3.37
N TYR A 46 1.17 4.37 4.14
CA TYR A 46 0.22 4.22 5.24
C TYR A 46 0.96 4.18 6.56
N LYS A 47 0.43 4.86 7.56
CA LYS A 47 0.86 4.76 8.94
C LYS A 47 -0.05 3.77 9.66
N ILE A 48 0.57 2.77 10.28
CA ILE A 48 -0.11 1.69 11.01
C ILE A 48 0.51 1.60 12.41
N GLU A 49 -0.34 1.47 13.43
CA GLU A 49 0.12 1.48 14.82
C GLU A 49 0.82 0.16 15.21
N ASP A 50 0.17 -0.96 14.89
CA ASP A 50 0.63 -2.31 15.23
C ASP A 50 1.57 -2.87 14.16
N VAL A 51 2.61 -3.59 14.59
CA VAL A 51 3.58 -4.21 13.67
C VAL A 51 2.98 -5.38 12.91
N SER A 52 2.14 -6.17 13.55
CA SER A 52 1.50 -7.36 12.96
C SER A 52 0.51 -6.94 11.88
N ASP A 53 -0.22 -5.84 12.11
CA ASP A 53 -1.08 -5.23 11.09
C ASP A 53 -0.26 -4.66 9.93
N ALA A 54 0.89 -4.04 10.19
CA ALA A 54 1.78 -3.54 9.15
C ALA A 54 2.35 -4.68 8.28
N GLU A 55 2.77 -5.78 8.91
CA GLU A 55 3.24 -7.00 8.25
C GLU A 55 2.14 -7.66 7.41
N SER A 56 0.94 -7.81 7.98
CA SER A 56 -0.20 -8.41 7.26
C SER A 56 -0.64 -7.53 6.09
N PHE A 57 -0.67 -6.20 6.28
CA PHE A 57 -1.05 -5.27 5.22
C PHE A 57 -0.07 -5.25 4.05
N GLN A 58 1.24 -5.29 4.31
CA GLN A 58 2.21 -5.39 3.22
C GLN A 58 2.08 -6.71 2.46
N GLU A 59 1.83 -7.85 3.13
CA GLU A 59 1.72 -9.17 2.49
C GLU A 59 0.47 -9.25 1.61
N ASP A 60 -0.66 -8.78 2.12
CA ASP A 60 -1.91 -8.66 1.38
C ASP A 60 -1.71 -7.77 0.13
N CYS A 61 -1.01 -6.64 0.26
CA CYS A 61 -0.74 -5.75 -0.86
C CYS A 61 0.25 -6.36 -1.87
N ALA A 62 1.27 -7.09 -1.40
CA ALA A 62 2.26 -7.78 -2.23
C ALA A 62 1.65 -8.94 -3.03
N SER A 63 0.48 -9.45 -2.62
CA SER A 63 -0.25 -10.49 -3.36
C SER A 63 -0.75 -10.00 -4.74
N PHE A 64 -0.89 -8.68 -4.93
CA PHE A 64 -1.28 -8.11 -6.22
C PHE A 64 -0.10 -8.04 -7.19
N ALA A 65 -0.25 -8.68 -8.35
CA ALA A 65 0.79 -8.64 -9.38
C ALA A 65 1.09 -7.19 -9.81
N GLY A 66 2.37 -6.80 -9.74
CA GLY A 66 2.82 -5.45 -10.08
C GLY A 66 2.72 -4.44 -8.93
N PHE A 67 2.41 -4.90 -7.71
CA PHE A 67 2.61 -4.16 -6.47
C PHE A 67 3.94 -4.59 -5.83
N THR A 68 4.60 -3.64 -5.18
CA THR A 68 5.77 -3.86 -4.33
C THR A 68 5.56 -3.12 -3.03
N THR A 69 5.96 -3.73 -1.92
CA THR A 69 5.77 -3.17 -0.59
C THR A 69 7.01 -3.29 0.25
N ASP A 70 7.15 -2.36 1.18
CA ASP A 70 8.13 -2.39 2.27
C ASP A 70 7.52 -1.69 3.49
N PHE A 71 8.08 -1.93 4.66
CA PHE A 71 7.72 -1.18 5.85
C PHE A 71 8.93 -0.82 6.71
N GLU A 72 8.85 0.33 7.37
CA GLU A 72 9.90 0.88 8.21
C GLU A 72 9.32 1.45 9.51
N SER A 73 10.13 1.50 10.57
CA SER A 73 9.75 2.21 11.80
C SER A 73 9.61 3.71 11.51
N LEU A 74 8.56 4.33 12.06
CA LEU A 74 8.23 5.74 11.83
C LEU A 74 8.73 6.64 12.98
#